data_AF-A0A522GSW1-F1
#
_entry.id   AF-A0A522GSW1-F1
#
_cell.length_a   1.000
_cell.length_b   1.000
_cell.length_c   1.000
_cell.angle_alpha   90.00
_cell.angle_beta   90.00
_cell.angle_gamma   90.00
#
_symmetry.space_group_name_H-M   'P 1'
#
loop_
_entity.id
_entity.type
_entity.pdbx_description
1 polymer ?
#
loop_
_entity_poly.entity_id
_entity_poly.type
_entity_poly.pdbx_seq_one_letter_code
_entity_poly.pdbx_strand_id
1 'polypeptide(L)'
;MSFSAPPPAVVPLLPESAPFTAEQRAWLNGFFVGIFAPGAGTPMPIPPDALAALTQSGDLAPPEGLEPQGNADADDGAPWHDPSMSLEDRMNLAEGRPLRRRLMAAMAQQDCGQCGYVCETYADAIANGSEKRLNLCVPGAKTTLRAIKTLVEETSAPPAKAEPATSTMIPAKAHAPAPKPLGYARETPVEVTFLSRRKLTKEGSEKSAYHIEFDLEGSGLDYAVGDSFGIYPENDPALVDALLAEIRAPADFPILDRSLRDVLLSDVALNSAPDALFQLLSYITGGDRRQKAKQLALGEDPDGDAAHLDVLGAFEKFPGVRPDPEALIECLDALQPRLYSISSSPKVTPGRVSLTVDHVRYNIGERLRHGVASSFLAERAREGTKFRAYVQKAHDFA
;
A
#
# COMPACT_ATOMS: atom_id res chain seq x y z
N MET A 1 -30.42 57.47 -0.48
CA MET A 1 -29.86 56.10 -0.54
C MET A 1 -28.35 56.24 -0.38
N SER A 2 -27.81 55.93 0.80
CA SER A 2 -26.36 55.92 1.01
C SER A 2 -25.81 54.60 0.48
N PHE A 3 -24.88 54.66 -0.46
CA PHE A 3 -24.11 53.50 -0.90
C PHE A 3 -23.05 53.18 0.15
N SER A 4 -23.15 52.02 0.79
CA SER A 4 -22.08 51.48 1.64
C SER A 4 -20.98 50.92 0.75
N ALA A 5 -19.76 51.42 0.89
CA ALA A 5 -18.59 50.83 0.24
C ALA A 5 -18.37 49.38 0.73
N PRO A 6 -17.89 48.48 -0.13
CA PRO A 6 -17.52 47.13 0.30
C PRO A 6 -16.33 47.19 1.28
N PRO A 7 -16.27 46.28 2.27
CA PRO A 7 -15.16 46.23 3.21
C PRO A 7 -13.84 45.92 2.48
N PRO A 8 -12.69 46.43 2.95
CA PRO A 8 -11.40 46.13 2.34
C PRO A 8 -11.11 44.62 2.42
N ALA A 9 -10.58 44.07 1.34
CA ALA A 9 -10.14 42.68 1.29
C ALA A 9 -9.01 42.48 2.32
N VAL A 10 -9.26 41.67 3.35
CA VAL A 10 -8.24 41.31 4.34
C VAL A 10 -7.44 40.16 3.76
N VAL A 11 -6.19 40.44 3.37
CA VAL A 11 -5.25 39.37 3.01
C VAL A 11 -4.81 38.68 4.30
N PRO A 12 -5.02 37.36 4.45
CA PRO A 12 -4.57 36.64 5.63
C PRO A 12 -3.04 36.55 5.63
N LEU A 13 -2.41 37.11 6.66
CA LEU A 13 -0.97 36.96 6.92
C LEU A 13 -0.78 35.91 8.01
N LEU A 14 0.20 35.03 7.81
CA LEU A 14 0.59 34.04 8.81
C LEU A 14 1.24 34.73 10.02
N PRO A 15 0.83 34.39 11.25
CA PRO A 15 1.39 34.97 12.47
C PRO A 15 2.83 34.49 12.71
N GLU A 16 3.60 35.24 13.50
CA GLU A 16 4.98 34.87 13.86
C GLU A 16 5.08 33.56 14.66
N SER A 17 3.99 33.16 15.32
CA SER A 17 3.89 31.88 16.02
C SER A 17 3.68 30.67 15.10
N ALA A 18 3.52 30.88 13.79
CA ALA A 18 3.37 29.78 12.84
C ALA A 18 4.70 29.01 12.72
N PRO A 19 4.66 27.66 12.64
CA PRO A 19 5.83 26.77 12.65
C PRO A 19 6.58 26.77 11.31
N PHE A 20 6.92 27.96 10.82
CA PHE A 20 7.66 28.20 9.57
C PHE A 20 8.84 29.11 9.88
N THR A 21 9.93 28.96 9.12
CA THR A 21 11.04 29.92 9.17
C THR A 21 10.58 31.29 8.67
N ALA A 22 11.36 32.34 8.96
CA ALA A 22 11.04 33.70 8.51
C ALA A 22 10.92 33.80 6.97
N GLU A 23 11.79 33.08 6.26
CA GLU A 23 11.83 33.04 4.79
C GLU A 23 10.62 32.30 4.21
N GLN A 24 10.28 31.13 4.76
CA GLN A 24 9.09 30.36 4.37
C GLN A 24 7.80 31.16 4.62
N ARG A 25 7.72 31.84 5.76
CA ARG A 25 6.58 32.69 6.12
C ARG A 25 6.45 33.88 5.19
N ALA A 26 7.55 34.53 4.82
CA ALA A 26 7.56 35.64 3.87
C ALA A 26 7.09 35.19 2.48
N TRP A 27 7.53 34.02 2.02
CA TRP A 27 7.08 33.44 0.75
C TRP A 27 5.58 33.10 0.77
N LEU A 28 5.11 32.40 1.80
CA LEU A 28 3.69 32.03 1.95
C LEU A 28 2.78 33.26 2.03
N ASN A 29 3.22 34.29 2.76
CA ASN A 29 2.51 35.56 2.81
C ASN A 29 2.44 36.24 1.43
N GLY A 30 3.54 36.21 0.65
CA GLY A 30 3.54 36.70 -0.73
C GLY A 30 2.61 35.92 -1.65
N PHE A 31 2.56 34.59 -1.49
CA PHE A 31 1.64 33.71 -2.21
C PHE A 31 0.17 34.00 -1.87
N PHE A 32 -0.18 34.16 -0.59
CA PHE A 32 -1.53 34.53 -0.17
C PHE A 32 -1.92 35.93 -0.64
N VAL A 33 -1.00 36.89 -0.63
CA VAL A 33 -1.22 38.20 -1.26
C VAL A 33 -1.56 38.04 -2.74
N GLY A 34 -0.84 37.18 -3.48
CA GLY A 34 -1.12 36.92 -4.89
C GLY A 34 -2.50 36.30 -5.16
N ILE A 35 -2.98 35.43 -4.27
CA ILE A 35 -4.29 34.76 -4.41
C ILE A 35 -5.45 35.66 -3.98
N PHE A 36 -5.27 36.44 -2.91
CA PHE A 36 -6.37 37.19 -2.28
C PHE A 36 -6.40 38.67 -2.68
N ALA A 37 -5.41 39.18 -3.44
CA ALA A 37 -5.46 40.53 -3.98
C ALA A 37 -6.43 40.62 -5.19
N PRO A 38 -7.41 41.53 -5.18
CA PRO A 38 -8.29 41.72 -6.32
C PRO A 38 -7.54 42.38 -7.48
N GLY A 39 -7.47 41.69 -8.63
CA GLY A 39 -7.00 42.26 -9.91
C GLY A 39 -5.59 41.87 -10.36
N ALA A 40 -4.91 40.92 -9.70
CA ALA A 40 -3.65 40.37 -10.21
C ALA A 40 -3.91 39.28 -11.26
N GLY A 41 -3.47 39.52 -12.49
CA GLY A 41 -3.38 38.50 -13.54
C GLY A 41 -2.39 37.39 -13.19
N THR A 42 -2.40 36.35 -14.02
CA THR A 42 -1.62 35.09 -13.96
C THR A 42 -0.30 35.15 -13.16
N PRO A 43 -0.03 34.18 -12.26
CA PRO A 43 1.21 34.13 -11.50
C PRO A 43 2.43 34.03 -12.41
N MET A 44 3.46 34.83 -12.14
CA MET A 44 4.76 34.74 -12.81
C MET A 44 5.48 33.42 -12.42
N PRO A 45 6.22 32.79 -13.35
CA PRO A 45 7.03 31.62 -13.04
C PRO A 45 8.26 31.97 -12.19
N ILE A 46 8.69 31.01 -11.38
CA ILE A 46 9.77 31.12 -10.39
C ILE A 46 11.15 31.13 -11.10
N PRO A 47 12.10 32.01 -10.72
CA PRO A 47 13.49 31.90 -11.15
C PRO A 47 14.17 30.64 -10.57
N PRO A 48 14.97 29.89 -11.34
CA PRO A 48 15.55 28.60 -10.92
C PRO A 48 16.31 28.65 -9.57
N ASP A 49 16.91 29.79 -9.29
CA ASP A 49 17.81 30.03 -8.16
C ASP A 49 17.06 30.01 -6.81
N ALA A 50 15.77 30.33 -6.81
CA ALA A 50 14.94 30.34 -5.60
C ALA A 50 14.49 28.94 -5.16
N LEU A 51 14.49 27.96 -6.08
CA LEU A 51 14.18 26.56 -5.77
C LEU A 51 15.37 25.85 -5.10
N ALA A 52 16.59 26.26 -5.44
CA ALA A 52 17.82 25.70 -4.88
C ALA A 52 18.10 26.13 -3.42
N ALA A 53 17.60 27.30 -2.99
CA ALA A 53 17.74 27.75 -1.61
C ALA A 53 16.82 26.99 -0.63
N LEU A 54 15.72 26.39 -1.11
CA LEU A 54 14.76 25.65 -0.29
C LEU A 54 15.22 24.21 0.04
N THR A 55 16.18 23.66 -0.71
CA THR A 55 16.69 22.29 -0.51
C THR A 55 17.94 22.22 0.38
N GLN A 56 18.52 23.35 0.79
CA GLN A 56 19.79 23.39 1.54
C GLN A 56 19.67 23.67 3.05
N SER A 57 18.48 23.85 3.61
CA SER A 57 18.31 24.17 5.04
C SER A 57 17.90 22.98 5.91
N GLY A 58 18.51 21.81 5.62
CA GLY A 58 18.35 20.56 6.38
C GLY A 58 19.57 20.18 7.20
N ASP A 59 20.32 21.14 7.77
CA ASP A 59 21.46 20.86 8.65
C ASP A 59 21.07 21.06 10.11
N LEU A 60 20.58 19.98 10.74
CA LEU A 60 20.76 19.75 12.17
C LEU A 60 21.68 18.54 12.32
N ALA A 61 22.95 18.81 12.61
CA ALA A 61 23.93 17.77 12.92
C ALA A 61 23.42 16.91 14.09
N PRO A 62 23.51 15.57 14.01
CA PRO A 62 23.17 14.71 15.13
C PRO A 62 24.21 14.85 16.25
N PRO A 63 23.83 14.66 17.53
CA PRO A 63 24.79 14.65 18.62
C PRO A 63 25.79 13.51 18.43
N GLU A 64 27.08 13.84 18.47
CA GLU A 64 28.18 12.88 18.43
C GLU A 64 28.04 11.86 19.57
N GLY A 65 28.05 10.56 19.24
CA GLY A 65 28.26 9.52 20.26
C GLY A 65 27.61 8.15 20.07
N LEU A 66 26.93 7.85 18.96
CA LEU A 66 26.45 6.49 18.68
C LEU A 66 26.65 6.16 17.20
N GLU A 67 27.80 5.59 16.86
CA GLU A 67 28.01 4.94 15.56
C GLU A 67 27.05 3.74 15.44
N PRO A 68 26.12 3.71 14.47
CA PRO A 68 25.50 2.47 14.09
C PRO A 68 26.56 1.68 13.32
N GLN A 69 26.86 0.47 13.79
CA GLN A 69 27.62 -0.51 13.02
C GLN A 69 26.78 -0.93 11.79
N GLY A 70 26.83 -0.11 10.74
CA GLY A 70 26.15 -0.29 9.47
C GLY A 70 27.14 -0.69 8.38
N ASN A 71 26.78 -1.73 7.64
CA ASN A 71 27.54 -2.36 6.58
C ASN A 71 28.05 -1.33 5.54
N ALA A 72 29.34 -1.38 5.21
CA ALA A 72 29.99 -0.48 4.27
C ALA A 72 29.54 -0.74 2.82
N ASP A 73 28.41 -0.17 2.42
CA ASP A 73 28.16 0.20 1.04
C ASP A 73 27.83 1.68 1.03
N ALA A 74 28.53 2.45 0.20
CA ALA A 74 28.29 3.87 0.04
C ALA A 74 26.81 4.11 -0.28
N ASP A 75 26.12 4.84 0.59
CA ASP A 75 24.75 5.25 0.34
C ASP A 75 24.77 6.27 -0.80
N ASP A 76 24.47 5.80 -1.99
CA ASP A 76 24.55 6.58 -3.22
C ASP A 76 23.33 7.47 -3.46
N GLY A 77 22.55 7.72 -2.40
CA GLY A 77 21.34 8.53 -2.44
C GLY A 77 20.14 7.83 -3.09
N ALA A 78 20.23 6.52 -3.35
CA ALA A 78 19.18 5.71 -3.96
C ALA A 78 18.55 6.37 -5.21
N PRO A 79 19.32 6.62 -6.30
CA PRO A 79 18.84 7.30 -7.51
C PRO A 79 17.65 6.61 -8.19
N TRP A 80 17.39 5.34 -7.85
CA TRP A 80 16.18 4.61 -8.21
C TRP A 80 15.00 4.90 -7.27
N HIS A 81 14.99 5.97 -6.47
CA HIS A 81 13.88 6.36 -5.57
C HIS A 81 13.03 7.52 -6.13
N ASP A 82 12.66 7.43 -7.41
CA ASP A 82 11.76 8.35 -8.10
C ASP A 82 10.48 7.65 -8.61
N PRO A 83 9.31 7.89 -7.98
CA PRO A 83 8.05 7.22 -8.32
C PRO A 83 7.54 7.41 -9.76
N SER A 84 8.11 8.35 -10.50
CA SER A 84 7.79 8.55 -11.91
C SER A 84 8.48 7.56 -12.85
N MET A 85 9.49 6.83 -12.37
CA MET A 85 10.28 5.90 -13.17
C MET A 85 9.59 4.55 -13.39
N SER A 86 9.77 3.98 -14.58
CA SER A 86 9.29 2.63 -14.88
C SER A 86 10.04 1.59 -14.03
N LEU A 87 9.45 0.40 -13.85
CA LEU A 87 10.14 -0.71 -13.19
C LEU A 87 11.44 -1.08 -13.93
N GLU A 88 11.42 -1.08 -15.25
CA GLU A 88 12.58 -1.41 -16.09
C GLU A 88 13.73 -0.43 -15.84
N ASP A 89 13.46 0.87 -15.87
CA ASP A 89 14.49 1.90 -15.64
C ASP A 89 15.12 1.81 -14.25
N ARG A 90 14.28 1.57 -13.22
CA ARG A 90 14.76 1.36 -11.85
C ARG A 90 15.66 0.14 -11.74
N MET A 91 15.27 -0.97 -12.38
CA MET A 91 16.05 -2.19 -12.39
C MET A 91 17.38 -2.02 -13.14
N ASN A 92 17.40 -1.25 -14.23
CA ASN A 92 18.62 -0.92 -14.97
C ASN A 92 19.59 -0.08 -14.13
N LEU A 93 19.10 0.92 -13.40
CA LEU A 93 19.92 1.70 -12.46
C LEU A 93 20.49 0.87 -11.31
N ALA A 94 19.81 -0.24 -10.98
CA ALA A 94 20.21 -1.15 -9.92
C ALA A 94 21.07 -2.33 -10.40
N GLU A 95 21.37 -2.42 -11.69
CA GLU A 95 22.17 -3.50 -12.25
C GLU A 95 23.57 -3.56 -11.60
N GLY A 96 24.05 -4.76 -11.31
CA GLY A 96 25.35 -4.99 -10.65
C GLY A 96 25.42 -4.64 -9.16
N ARG A 97 24.33 -4.10 -8.56
CA ARG A 97 24.28 -3.76 -7.14
C ARG A 97 23.96 -4.97 -6.25
N PRO A 98 24.25 -4.89 -4.93
CA PRO A 98 23.85 -5.93 -3.98
C PRO A 98 22.35 -6.24 -4.04
N LEU A 99 21.98 -7.50 -3.76
CA LEU A 99 20.60 -7.99 -3.83
C LEU A 99 19.59 -7.04 -3.16
N ARG A 100 19.90 -6.55 -1.94
CA ARG A 100 19.02 -5.63 -1.21
C ARG A 100 18.69 -4.35 -1.99
N ARG A 101 19.67 -3.78 -2.71
CA ARG A 101 19.47 -2.56 -3.51
C ARG A 101 18.65 -2.86 -4.78
N ARG A 102 18.87 -4.02 -5.41
CA ARG A 102 18.04 -4.51 -6.53
C ARG A 102 16.59 -4.79 -6.09
N LEU A 103 16.40 -5.38 -4.92
CA LEU A 103 15.07 -5.61 -4.33
C LEU A 103 14.36 -4.28 -4.05
N MET A 104 15.08 -3.31 -3.46
CA MET A 104 14.56 -1.97 -3.20
C MET A 104 14.17 -1.26 -4.50
N ALA A 105 15.00 -1.36 -5.53
CA ALA A 105 14.70 -0.81 -6.84
C ALA A 105 13.49 -1.45 -7.51
N ALA A 106 13.22 -2.75 -7.26
CA ALA A 106 12.02 -3.42 -7.77
C ALA A 106 10.73 -2.86 -7.12
N MET A 107 10.79 -2.46 -5.86
CA MET A 107 9.64 -1.91 -5.14
C MET A 107 9.24 -0.52 -5.64
N ALA A 108 7.93 -0.29 -5.78
CA ALA A 108 7.40 1.03 -6.12
C ALA A 108 7.80 2.05 -5.04
N GLN A 109 8.38 3.18 -5.44
CA GLN A 109 9.18 4.05 -4.56
C GLN A 109 8.34 4.98 -3.68
N GLN A 110 7.24 4.46 -3.13
CA GLN A 110 6.21 5.28 -2.50
C GLN A 110 6.30 5.32 -0.98
N ASP A 111 7.27 4.62 -0.36
CA ASP A 111 7.45 4.46 1.11
C ASP A 111 6.16 4.50 1.94
N CYS A 112 5.11 3.92 1.37
CA CYS A 112 3.75 4.17 1.81
C CYS A 112 3.40 3.44 3.11
N GLY A 113 4.34 2.66 3.65
CA GLY A 113 4.18 1.85 4.86
C GLY A 113 3.16 0.71 4.77
N GLN A 114 2.49 0.50 3.63
CA GLN A 114 1.37 -0.45 3.48
C GLN A 114 1.76 -1.91 3.80
N CYS A 115 3.02 -2.26 3.57
CA CYS A 115 3.58 -3.58 3.89
C CYS A 115 4.00 -3.72 5.37
N GLY A 116 3.96 -2.64 6.16
CA GLY A 116 4.50 -2.57 7.53
C GLY A 116 6.00 -2.21 7.61
N TYR A 117 6.64 -1.99 6.46
CA TYR A 117 8.05 -1.67 6.29
C TYR A 117 8.24 -0.34 5.53
N VAL A 118 9.43 0.23 5.64
CA VAL A 118 10.00 1.15 4.63
C VAL A 118 10.62 0.31 3.51
N CYS A 119 10.60 0.75 2.25
CA CYS A 119 11.05 -0.06 1.12
C CYS A 119 12.46 -0.64 1.34
N GLU A 120 13.37 0.16 1.88
CA GLU A 120 14.73 -0.29 2.24
C GLU A 120 14.71 -1.46 3.24
N THR A 121 14.02 -1.29 4.37
CA THR A 121 13.96 -2.33 5.42
C THR A 121 13.27 -3.61 4.96
N TYR A 122 12.31 -3.53 4.03
CA TYR A 122 11.69 -4.71 3.43
C TYR A 122 12.67 -5.44 2.51
N ALA A 123 13.45 -4.69 1.73
CA ALA A 123 14.49 -5.24 0.86
C ALA A 123 15.56 -5.97 1.67
N ASP A 124 15.99 -5.38 2.78
CA ASP A 124 16.94 -5.99 3.70
C ASP A 124 16.39 -7.27 4.30
N ALA A 125 15.13 -7.24 4.77
CA ALA A 125 14.47 -8.40 5.37
C ALA A 125 14.30 -9.57 4.38
N ILE A 126 14.02 -9.28 3.10
CA ILE A 126 14.00 -10.31 2.05
C ILE A 126 15.42 -10.81 1.79
N ALA A 127 16.39 -9.90 1.58
CA ALA A 127 17.76 -10.26 1.23
C ALA A 127 18.46 -11.11 2.31
N ASN A 128 18.13 -10.88 3.58
CA ASN A 128 18.66 -11.64 4.71
C ASN A 128 17.81 -12.88 5.08
N GLY A 129 16.68 -13.10 4.40
CA GLY A 129 15.80 -14.25 4.59
C GLY A 129 14.90 -14.20 5.83
N SER A 130 14.84 -13.08 6.55
CA SER A 130 13.95 -12.91 7.70
C SER A 130 12.49 -12.67 7.30
N GLU A 131 12.24 -12.13 6.11
CA GLU A 131 10.91 -12.00 5.51
C GLU A 131 10.79 -12.92 4.29
N LYS A 132 9.80 -13.82 4.32
CA LYS A 132 9.54 -14.79 3.25
C LYS A 132 8.38 -14.38 2.35
N ARG A 133 7.52 -13.47 2.83
CA ARG A 133 6.37 -12.97 2.10
C ARG A 133 6.88 -11.95 1.09
N LEU A 134 6.93 -12.34 -0.18
CA LEU A 134 7.43 -11.47 -1.28
C LEU A 134 6.34 -10.54 -1.84
N ASN A 135 5.09 -10.75 -1.46
CA ASN A 135 3.90 -10.08 -2.00
C ASN A 135 3.42 -8.87 -1.17
N LEU A 136 4.21 -8.39 -0.21
CA LEU A 136 3.75 -7.32 0.68
C LEU A 136 3.75 -5.92 0.01
N CYS A 137 4.52 -5.70 -1.07
CA CYS A 137 4.56 -4.41 -1.76
C CYS A 137 3.26 -4.15 -2.54
N VAL A 138 2.30 -3.50 -1.89
CA VAL A 138 0.96 -3.26 -2.46
C VAL A 138 0.98 -2.32 -3.68
N PRO A 139 1.68 -1.16 -3.66
CA PRO A 139 1.69 -0.26 -4.83
C PRO A 139 2.36 -0.90 -6.05
N GLY A 140 3.33 -1.77 -5.83
CA GLY A 140 4.06 -2.47 -6.88
C GLY A 140 3.29 -3.62 -7.54
N ALA A 141 2.27 -4.15 -6.87
CA ALA A 141 1.38 -5.20 -7.35
C ALA A 141 2.12 -6.41 -7.97
N LYS A 142 1.51 -7.04 -8.98
CA LYS A 142 1.96 -8.32 -9.56
C LYS A 142 3.31 -8.21 -10.27
N THR A 143 3.59 -7.10 -10.94
CA THR A 143 4.85 -6.87 -11.66
C THR A 143 6.04 -6.80 -10.70
N THR A 144 5.87 -6.11 -9.57
CA THR A 144 6.88 -6.03 -8.52
C THR A 144 7.10 -7.38 -7.85
N LEU A 145 6.01 -8.12 -7.55
CA LEU A 145 6.12 -9.47 -6.99
C LEU A 145 6.97 -10.39 -7.88
N ARG A 146 6.75 -10.35 -9.20
CA ARG A 146 7.55 -11.16 -10.15
C ARG A 146 9.02 -10.73 -10.16
N ALA A 147 9.29 -9.43 -10.22
CA ALA A 147 10.66 -8.93 -10.16
C ALA A 147 11.38 -9.37 -8.88
N ILE A 148 10.72 -9.26 -7.72
CA ILE A 148 11.26 -9.73 -6.44
C ILE A 148 11.53 -11.24 -6.46
N LYS A 149 10.60 -12.05 -6.98
CA LYS A 149 10.80 -13.51 -7.12
C LYS A 149 12.01 -13.83 -7.99
N THR A 150 12.12 -13.22 -9.15
CA THR A 150 13.26 -13.40 -10.06
C THR A 150 14.58 -13.06 -9.36
N LEU A 151 14.64 -11.95 -8.62
CA LEU A 151 15.83 -11.55 -7.87
C LEU A 151 16.22 -12.56 -6.78
N VAL A 152 15.24 -13.07 -6.04
CA VAL A 152 15.49 -14.06 -4.97
C VAL A 152 15.94 -15.40 -5.58
N GLU A 153 15.37 -15.82 -6.70
CA GLU A 153 15.73 -17.05 -7.40
C GLU A 153 17.13 -16.98 -8.02
N GLU A 154 17.48 -15.88 -8.70
CA GLU A 154 18.83 -15.63 -9.25
C GLU A 154 19.92 -15.77 -8.19
N THR A 155 19.64 -15.29 -6.98
CA THR A 155 20.63 -15.28 -5.89
C THR A 155 20.64 -16.59 -5.10
N SER A 156 19.58 -17.40 -5.20
CA SER A 156 19.47 -18.73 -4.58
C SER A 156 20.04 -19.85 -5.47
N ALA A 157 20.30 -19.57 -6.75
CA ALA A 157 20.94 -20.52 -7.66
C ALA A 157 22.44 -20.68 -7.30
N PRO A 158 22.97 -21.93 -7.23
CA PRO A 158 24.39 -22.13 -6.94
C PRO A 158 25.24 -21.50 -8.06
N PRO A 159 26.28 -20.71 -7.74
CA PRO A 159 27.08 -20.06 -8.77
C PRO A 159 27.79 -21.10 -9.62
N ALA A 160 27.62 -20.99 -10.95
CA ALA A 160 28.45 -21.70 -11.90
C ALA A 160 29.88 -21.16 -11.81
N LYS A 161 30.76 -21.94 -11.18
CA LYS A 161 32.23 -21.82 -11.17
C LYS A 161 32.80 -20.39 -11.08
N ALA A 162 33.01 -19.94 -9.84
CA ALA A 162 34.06 -18.97 -9.53
C ALA A 162 34.97 -19.57 -8.44
N GLU A 163 36.28 -19.46 -8.65
CA GLU A 163 37.34 -19.91 -7.72
C GLU A 163 37.28 -19.14 -6.38
N PRO A 164 37.78 -19.72 -5.28
CA PRO A 164 37.40 -19.31 -3.95
C PRO A 164 38.14 -18.05 -3.52
N ALA A 165 37.42 -16.94 -3.39
CA ALA A 165 37.82 -15.88 -2.47
C ALA A 165 37.30 -16.27 -1.07
N THR A 166 38.22 -16.62 -0.18
CA THR A 166 37.96 -16.80 1.25
C THR A 166 37.46 -15.48 1.85
N SER A 167 36.14 -15.30 1.87
CA SER A 167 35.47 -14.39 2.77
C SER A 167 34.92 -15.23 3.92
N THR A 168 35.51 -15.06 5.10
CA THR A 168 34.99 -15.61 6.35
C THR A 168 33.62 -14.99 6.63
N MET A 169 32.56 -15.67 6.20
CA MET A 169 31.20 -15.36 6.63
C MET A 169 31.08 -15.68 8.12
N ILE A 170 31.19 -14.64 8.95
CA ILE A 170 30.64 -14.69 10.30
C ILE A 170 29.11 -14.73 10.13
N PRO A 171 28.39 -15.68 10.73
CA PRO A 171 26.94 -15.71 10.64
C PRO A 171 26.39 -14.46 11.32
N ALA A 172 25.90 -13.51 10.53
CA ALA A 172 25.11 -12.40 11.03
C ALA A 172 23.88 -13.01 11.71
N LYS A 173 23.77 -12.85 13.03
CA LYS A 173 22.54 -13.16 13.76
C LYS A 173 21.41 -12.40 13.06
N ALA A 174 20.45 -13.13 12.50
CA ALA A 174 19.20 -12.58 12.03
C ALA A 174 18.56 -11.79 13.17
N HIS A 175 18.62 -10.46 13.10
CA HIS A 175 17.72 -9.61 13.86
C HIS A 175 16.40 -9.62 13.10
N ALA A 176 15.52 -10.56 13.44
CA ALA A 176 14.11 -10.29 13.23
C ALA A 176 13.80 -8.95 13.93
N PRO A 177 13.12 -7.99 13.28
CA PRO A 177 12.77 -6.74 13.94
C PRO A 177 12.04 -7.07 15.25
N ALA A 178 12.39 -6.37 16.34
CA ALA A 178 11.76 -6.59 17.63
C ALA A 178 10.22 -6.53 17.47
N PRO A 179 9.45 -7.41 18.12
CA PRO A 179 8.00 -7.43 17.97
C PRO A 179 7.46 -6.05 18.35
N LYS A 180 6.85 -5.39 17.35
CA LYS A 180 6.25 -4.08 17.53
C LYS A 180 5.13 -4.19 18.59
N PRO A 181 4.87 -3.12 19.37
CA PRO A 181 3.83 -3.15 20.40
C PRO A 181 2.46 -3.49 19.80
N LEU A 182 1.60 -4.10 20.64
CA LEU A 182 0.22 -4.43 20.26
C LEU A 182 -0.50 -3.18 19.74
N GLY A 183 -1.11 -3.29 18.57
CA GLY A 183 -1.79 -2.22 17.87
C GLY A 183 -0.89 -1.36 16.98
N TYR A 184 0.42 -1.56 16.95
CA TYR A 184 1.37 -0.73 16.19
C TYR A 184 2.06 -1.45 15.03
N ALA A 185 1.49 -2.60 14.63
CA ALA A 185 1.91 -3.35 13.46
C ALA A 185 0.79 -4.22 12.92
N ARG A 186 0.90 -4.58 11.65
CA ARG A 186 0.03 -5.56 10.98
C ARG A 186 0.06 -6.92 11.68
N GLU A 187 1.19 -7.34 12.20
CA GLU A 187 1.32 -8.66 12.84
C GLU A 187 0.63 -8.71 14.21
N THR A 188 0.40 -7.55 14.82
CA THR A 188 -0.14 -7.41 16.16
C THR A 188 -1.29 -6.40 16.18
N PRO A 189 -2.42 -6.66 15.49
CA PRO A 189 -3.55 -5.73 15.49
C PRO A 189 -4.33 -5.77 16.81
N VAL A 190 -5.17 -4.76 17.03
CA VAL A 190 -6.17 -4.72 18.12
C VAL A 190 -7.58 -4.63 17.56
N GLU A 191 -8.58 -4.83 18.41
CA GLU A 191 -9.97 -4.56 18.06
C GLU A 191 -10.32 -3.09 18.27
N VAL A 192 -11.00 -2.51 17.29
CA VAL A 192 -11.60 -1.16 17.35
C VAL A 192 -13.06 -1.24 16.91
N THR A 193 -13.90 -0.33 17.39
CA THR A 193 -15.33 -0.34 17.06
C THR A 193 -15.62 0.67 15.96
N PHE A 194 -16.29 0.27 14.90
CA PHE A 194 -16.76 1.21 13.88
C PHE A 194 -17.96 2.00 14.40
N LEU A 195 -17.86 3.33 14.31
CA LEU A 195 -18.86 4.24 14.82
C LEU A 195 -19.79 4.70 13.70
N SER A 196 -19.23 5.33 12.67
CA SER A 196 -20.06 6.04 11.72
C SER A 196 -19.43 6.11 10.33
N ARG A 197 -20.30 6.36 9.35
CA ARG A 197 -19.91 6.81 8.02
C ARG A 197 -20.79 7.97 7.59
N ARG A 198 -20.19 8.94 6.93
CA ARG A 198 -20.91 10.07 6.31
C ARG A 198 -20.33 10.37 4.95
N LYS A 199 -21.18 10.40 3.93
CA LYS A 199 -20.76 10.79 2.58
C LYS A 199 -20.33 12.26 2.58
N LEU A 200 -19.17 12.54 2.00
CA LEU A 200 -18.59 13.88 1.88
C LEU A 200 -18.91 14.52 0.54
N THR A 201 -19.08 13.71 -0.52
CA THR A 201 -19.36 14.21 -1.87
C THR A 201 -20.86 14.40 -2.11
N LYS A 202 -21.18 15.42 -2.91
CA LYS A 202 -22.53 15.70 -3.38
C LYS A 202 -22.95 14.71 -4.47
N GLU A 203 -24.25 14.68 -4.75
CA GLU A 203 -24.79 13.99 -5.92
C GLU A 203 -24.14 14.51 -7.22
N GLY A 204 -23.89 13.61 -8.16
CA GLY A 204 -23.19 13.93 -9.42
C GLY A 204 -21.67 14.03 -9.35
N SER A 205 -21.04 13.85 -8.18
CA SER A 205 -19.58 13.79 -8.08
C SER A 205 -19.03 12.48 -8.66
N GLU A 206 -17.95 12.57 -9.44
CA GLU A 206 -17.23 11.39 -9.97
C GLU A 206 -16.64 10.54 -8.84
N LYS A 207 -16.16 11.18 -7.77
CA LYS A 207 -15.64 10.52 -6.58
C LYS A 207 -16.73 10.31 -5.54
N SER A 208 -16.57 9.28 -4.73
CA SER A 208 -17.50 9.00 -3.64
C SER A 208 -16.73 8.87 -2.34
N ALA A 209 -16.31 10.02 -1.81
CA ALA A 209 -15.59 10.09 -0.55
C ALA A 209 -16.51 10.02 0.66
N TYR A 210 -16.06 9.31 1.70
CA TYR A 210 -16.72 9.14 2.98
C TYR A 210 -15.78 9.56 4.11
N HIS A 211 -16.37 10.21 5.11
CA HIS A 211 -15.79 10.36 6.43
C HIS A 211 -16.19 9.14 7.26
N ILE A 212 -15.21 8.41 7.75
CA ILE A 212 -15.39 7.18 8.53
C ILE A 212 -14.83 7.42 9.92
N GLU A 213 -15.52 6.96 10.96
CA GLU A 213 -15.08 7.09 12.36
C GLU A 213 -15.00 5.73 13.06
N PHE A 214 -13.97 5.57 13.87
CA PHE A 214 -13.78 4.44 14.78
C PHE A 214 -13.55 4.92 16.21
N ASP A 215 -14.00 4.10 17.14
CA ASP A 215 -13.72 4.20 18.57
C ASP A 215 -12.44 3.45 18.91
N LEU A 216 -11.54 4.13 19.60
CA LEU A 216 -10.29 3.60 20.14
C LEU A 216 -10.36 3.37 21.65
N GLU A 217 -11.44 3.77 22.33
CA GLU A 217 -11.56 3.57 23.77
C GLU A 217 -11.44 2.08 24.13
N GLY A 218 -10.61 1.78 25.15
CA GLY A 218 -10.33 0.41 25.58
C GLY A 218 -9.42 -0.41 24.65
N SER A 219 -9.03 0.11 23.48
CA SER A 219 -8.10 -0.59 22.57
C SER A 219 -6.63 -0.44 22.97
N GLY A 220 -6.30 0.59 23.77
CA GLY A 220 -4.93 0.96 24.11
C GLY A 220 -4.15 1.63 22.96
N LEU A 221 -4.82 2.00 21.87
CA LEU A 221 -4.21 2.71 20.75
C LEU A 221 -4.17 4.22 20.97
N ASP A 222 -2.99 4.76 20.76
CA ASP A 222 -2.75 6.19 20.57
C ASP A 222 -2.11 6.48 19.20
N TYR A 223 -2.47 7.62 18.61
CA TYR A 223 -1.95 8.05 17.32
C TYR A 223 -1.54 9.54 17.34
N ALA A 224 -0.75 9.96 16.35
CA ALA A 224 -0.38 11.34 16.09
C ALA A 224 -0.90 11.78 14.70
N VAL A 225 -1.09 13.09 14.51
CA VAL A 225 -1.41 13.63 13.19
C VAL A 225 -0.29 13.27 12.21
N GLY A 226 -0.64 12.74 11.05
CA GLY A 226 0.30 12.19 10.08
C GLY A 226 0.35 10.66 10.05
N ASP A 227 0.01 10.01 11.16
CA ASP A 227 -0.05 8.55 11.22
C ASP A 227 -1.10 7.98 10.25
N SER A 228 -0.93 6.70 9.91
CA SER A 228 -1.88 5.93 9.11
C SER A 228 -2.57 4.86 9.95
N PHE A 229 -3.80 4.53 9.57
CA PHE A 229 -4.62 3.52 10.22
C PHE A 229 -4.86 2.35 9.29
N GLY A 230 -4.40 1.17 9.69
CA GLY A 230 -4.55 -0.08 8.97
C GLY A 230 -5.82 -0.81 9.36
N ILE A 231 -6.64 -1.17 8.37
CA ILE A 231 -7.90 -1.89 8.59
C ILE A 231 -7.88 -3.21 7.82
N TYR A 232 -8.35 -4.28 8.46
CA TYR A 232 -8.55 -5.58 7.83
C TYR A 232 -9.97 -5.62 7.24
N PRO A 233 -10.12 -5.58 5.92
CA PRO A 233 -11.44 -5.61 5.30
C PRO A 233 -11.94 -7.04 5.12
N GLU A 234 -13.16 -7.17 4.63
CA GLU A 234 -13.72 -8.43 4.12
C GLU A 234 -14.02 -8.29 2.62
N ASN A 235 -13.86 -9.38 1.87
CA ASN A 235 -14.34 -9.46 0.49
C ASN A 235 -15.87 -9.26 0.42
N ASP A 236 -16.35 -8.84 -0.75
CA ASP A 236 -17.79 -8.70 -0.98
C ASP A 236 -18.49 -10.07 -0.92
N PRO A 237 -19.49 -10.28 -0.03
CA PRO A 237 -20.25 -11.51 -0.01
C PRO A 237 -20.83 -11.90 -1.36
N ALA A 238 -21.27 -10.94 -2.19
CA ALA A 238 -21.80 -11.23 -3.51
C ALA A 238 -20.71 -11.77 -4.46
N LEU A 239 -19.48 -11.27 -4.36
CA LEU A 239 -18.34 -11.79 -5.12
C LEU A 239 -17.98 -13.21 -4.66
N VAL A 240 -17.99 -13.46 -3.35
CA VAL A 240 -17.74 -14.79 -2.77
C VAL A 240 -18.81 -15.79 -3.23
N ASP A 241 -20.08 -15.41 -3.14
CA ASP A 241 -21.19 -16.27 -3.54
C ASP A 241 -21.16 -16.56 -5.06
N ALA A 242 -20.79 -15.57 -5.89
CA ALA A 242 -20.59 -15.76 -7.32
C ALA A 242 -19.42 -16.70 -7.63
N LEU A 243 -18.30 -16.57 -6.91
CA LEU A 243 -17.15 -17.47 -7.06
C LEU A 243 -17.51 -18.91 -6.68
N LEU A 244 -18.18 -19.10 -5.55
CA LEU A 244 -18.64 -20.41 -5.08
C LEU A 244 -19.57 -21.07 -6.11
N ALA A 245 -20.48 -20.28 -6.71
CA ALA A 245 -21.37 -20.74 -7.76
C ALA A 245 -20.59 -21.15 -9.04
N GLU A 246 -19.60 -20.36 -9.46
CA GLU A 246 -18.80 -20.63 -10.65
C GLU A 246 -18.01 -21.94 -10.51
N ILE A 247 -17.31 -22.13 -9.39
CA ILE A 247 -16.53 -23.35 -9.12
C ILE A 247 -17.38 -24.53 -8.65
N ARG A 248 -18.67 -24.29 -8.37
CA ARG A 248 -19.65 -25.25 -7.84
C ARG A 248 -19.19 -25.95 -6.56
N ALA A 249 -18.58 -25.18 -5.66
CA ALA A 249 -18.17 -25.67 -4.34
C ALA A 249 -19.25 -25.36 -3.28
N PRO A 250 -19.46 -26.26 -2.31
CA PRO A 250 -20.36 -25.98 -1.20
C PRO A 250 -19.77 -24.89 -0.29
N ALA A 251 -20.60 -23.92 0.08
CA ALA A 251 -20.19 -22.79 0.92
C ALA A 251 -19.68 -23.24 2.30
N ASP A 252 -20.26 -24.33 2.82
CA ASP A 252 -19.95 -24.96 4.11
C ASP A 252 -18.86 -26.04 4.00
N PHE A 253 -18.15 -26.15 2.87
CA PHE A 253 -17.00 -27.05 2.76
C PHE A 253 -15.98 -26.72 3.87
N PRO A 254 -15.50 -27.71 4.64
CA PRO A 254 -14.60 -27.46 5.75
C PRO A 254 -13.19 -27.11 5.25
N ILE A 255 -12.65 -25.98 5.72
CA ILE A 255 -11.26 -25.57 5.57
C ILE A 255 -10.71 -25.45 6.99
N LEU A 256 -10.04 -26.49 7.48
CA LEU A 256 -9.69 -26.66 8.88
C LEU A 256 -10.95 -26.49 9.78
N ASP A 257 -10.94 -25.52 10.69
CA ASP A 257 -12.04 -25.25 11.64
C ASP A 257 -13.07 -24.23 11.11
N ARG A 258 -13.02 -23.86 9.82
CA ARG A 258 -13.87 -22.82 9.22
C ARG A 258 -14.55 -23.32 7.95
N SER A 259 -15.58 -22.59 7.49
CA SER A 259 -16.17 -22.84 6.17
C SER A 259 -15.35 -22.20 5.06
N LEU A 260 -15.40 -22.78 3.86
CA LEU A 260 -14.82 -22.20 2.65
C LEU A 260 -15.32 -20.76 2.42
N ARG A 261 -16.61 -20.52 2.65
CA ARG A 261 -17.18 -19.17 2.52
C ARG A 261 -16.54 -18.18 3.48
N ASP A 262 -16.33 -18.56 4.74
CA ASP A 262 -15.70 -17.69 5.74
C ASP A 262 -14.25 -17.37 5.38
N VAL A 263 -13.49 -18.36 4.89
CA VAL A 263 -12.10 -18.18 4.44
C VAL A 263 -12.04 -17.26 3.21
N LEU A 264 -12.92 -17.46 2.22
CA LEU A 264 -13.03 -16.58 1.05
C LEU A 264 -13.46 -15.16 1.42
N LEU A 265 -14.20 -14.97 2.51
CA LEU A 265 -14.60 -13.64 2.99
C LEU A 265 -13.44 -12.87 3.64
N SER A 266 -12.64 -13.50 4.50
CA SER A 266 -11.74 -12.75 5.38
C SER A 266 -10.24 -13.04 5.22
N ASP A 267 -9.86 -14.14 4.56
CA ASP A 267 -8.47 -14.65 4.67
C ASP A 267 -7.69 -14.54 3.36
N VAL A 268 -8.36 -14.59 2.21
CA VAL A 268 -7.72 -14.59 0.88
C VAL A 268 -8.14 -13.41 0.02
N ALA A 269 -7.25 -12.93 -0.82
CA ALA A 269 -7.48 -11.85 -1.76
C ALA A 269 -8.16 -12.38 -3.02
N LEU A 270 -9.32 -11.80 -3.36
CA LEU A 270 -10.08 -12.19 -4.57
C LEU A 270 -9.94 -11.20 -5.72
N ASN A 271 -9.36 -10.01 -5.48
CA ASN A 271 -9.31 -8.89 -6.42
C ASN A 271 -8.25 -9.04 -7.52
N SER A 272 -7.36 -10.03 -7.43
CA SER A 272 -6.37 -10.35 -8.47
C SER A 272 -6.16 -11.86 -8.54
N ALA A 273 -6.03 -12.40 -9.75
CA ALA A 273 -5.70 -13.80 -9.96
C ALA A 273 -4.17 -14.04 -9.89
N PRO A 274 -3.67 -14.77 -8.89
CA PRO A 274 -2.24 -15.04 -8.73
C PRO A 274 -1.73 -16.08 -9.73
N ASP A 275 -0.42 -16.09 -9.96
CA ASP A 275 0.22 -17.03 -10.90
C ASP A 275 0.03 -18.50 -10.47
N ALA A 276 -0.01 -18.76 -9.15
CA ALA A 276 -0.28 -20.09 -8.59
C ALA A 276 -1.68 -20.62 -8.97
N LEU A 277 -2.69 -19.74 -9.04
CA LEU A 277 -4.02 -20.12 -9.51
C LEU A 277 -3.98 -20.59 -10.97
N PHE A 278 -3.26 -19.87 -11.84
CA PHE A 278 -3.09 -20.30 -13.24
C PHE A 278 -2.27 -21.59 -13.36
N GLN A 279 -1.29 -21.81 -12.47
CA GLN A 279 -0.56 -23.06 -12.38
C GLN A 279 -1.50 -24.22 -12.04
N LEU A 280 -2.36 -24.07 -11.02
CA LEU A 280 -3.40 -25.04 -10.67
C LEU A 280 -4.33 -25.32 -11.86
N LEU A 281 -4.87 -24.27 -12.49
CA LEU A 281 -5.72 -24.38 -13.68
C LEU A 281 -5.03 -25.15 -14.81
N SER A 282 -3.72 -25.02 -14.98
CA SER A 282 -2.95 -25.76 -15.98
C SER A 282 -2.86 -27.28 -15.73
N TYR A 283 -3.04 -27.72 -14.48
CA TYR A 283 -3.07 -29.15 -14.12
C TYR A 283 -4.46 -29.77 -14.30
N ILE A 284 -5.52 -28.96 -14.18
CA ILE A 284 -6.91 -29.43 -14.18
C ILE A 284 -7.69 -29.04 -15.46
N THR A 285 -7.01 -28.45 -16.44
CA THR A 285 -7.54 -28.19 -17.79
C THR A 285 -6.77 -28.95 -18.87
N GLY A 286 -7.32 -29.02 -20.08
CA GLY A 286 -6.72 -29.71 -21.24
C GLY A 286 -6.75 -28.88 -22.52
N GLY A 287 -6.00 -29.31 -23.54
CA GLY A 287 -5.92 -28.65 -24.85
C GLY A 287 -5.41 -27.21 -24.76
N ASP A 288 -5.96 -26.32 -25.59
CA ASP A 288 -5.55 -24.91 -25.66
C ASP A 288 -5.73 -24.17 -24.33
N ARG A 289 -6.75 -24.55 -23.53
CA ARG A 289 -6.94 -24.00 -22.18
C ARG A 289 -5.74 -24.29 -21.28
N ARG A 290 -5.20 -25.51 -21.33
CA ARG A 290 -4.00 -25.85 -20.56
C ARG A 290 -2.80 -25.02 -20.98
N GLN A 291 -2.60 -24.85 -22.29
CA GLN A 291 -1.48 -24.05 -22.80
C GLN A 291 -1.61 -22.59 -22.34
N LYS A 292 -2.80 -22.01 -22.47
CA LYS A 292 -3.08 -20.64 -22.01
C LYS A 292 -2.85 -20.47 -20.50
N ALA A 293 -3.32 -21.42 -19.69
CA ALA A 293 -3.11 -21.38 -18.23
C ALA A 293 -1.61 -21.45 -17.88
N LYS A 294 -0.80 -22.25 -18.59
CA LYS A 294 0.66 -22.27 -18.40
C LYS A 294 1.30 -20.92 -18.73
N GLN A 295 0.90 -20.29 -19.82
CA GLN A 295 1.42 -18.98 -20.22
C GLN A 295 1.12 -17.91 -19.17
N LEU A 296 -0.13 -17.86 -18.69
CA LEU A 296 -0.53 -16.94 -17.61
C LEU A 296 0.22 -17.21 -16.29
N ALA A 297 0.50 -18.47 -15.97
CA ALA A 297 1.30 -18.86 -14.80
C ALA A 297 2.77 -18.42 -14.90
N LEU A 298 3.35 -18.44 -16.10
CA LEU A 298 4.68 -17.88 -16.40
C LEU A 298 4.67 -16.36 -16.52
N GLY A 299 3.48 -15.79 -16.54
CA GLY A 299 3.27 -14.36 -16.55
C GLY A 299 3.23 -13.70 -17.91
N GLU A 300 3.14 -14.49 -18.96
CA GLU A 300 2.72 -14.05 -20.28
C GLU A 300 1.25 -13.59 -20.23
N ASP A 301 0.85 -12.79 -21.22
CA ASP A 301 -0.52 -12.28 -21.34
C ASP A 301 -1.04 -12.52 -22.77
N PRO A 302 -1.41 -13.77 -23.12
CA PRO A 302 -1.75 -14.12 -24.50
C PRO A 302 -2.99 -13.42 -25.03
N ASP A 303 -3.87 -12.91 -24.14
CA ASP A 303 -5.11 -12.23 -24.52
C ASP A 303 -5.08 -10.71 -24.19
N GLY A 304 -4.02 -10.21 -23.55
CA GLY A 304 -3.88 -8.79 -23.18
C GLY A 304 -4.78 -8.34 -22.03
N ASP A 305 -5.29 -9.28 -21.22
CA ASP A 305 -6.27 -9.03 -20.16
C ASP A 305 -5.80 -9.48 -18.76
N ALA A 306 -4.58 -10.02 -18.62
CA ALA A 306 -4.11 -10.61 -17.37
C ALA A 306 -4.14 -9.62 -16.18
N ALA A 307 -3.89 -8.34 -16.43
CA ALA A 307 -3.94 -7.28 -15.41
C ALA A 307 -5.37 -7.00 -14.89
N HIS A 308 -6.39 -7.50 -15.58
CA HIS A 308 -7.80 -7.25 -15.31
C HIS A 308 -8.53 -8.47 -14.75
N LEU A 309 -7.83 -9.61 -14.65
CA LEU A 309 -8.36 -10.85 -14.09
C LEU A 309 -8.29 -10.83 -12.55
N ASP A 310 -9.47 -10.90 -11.94
CA ASP A 310 -9.62 -11.31 -10.55
C ASP A 310 -9.85 -12.82 -10.47
N VAL A 311 -10.01 -13.36 -9.26
CA VAL A 311 -10.19 -14.81 -9.07
C VAL A 311 -11.44 -15.34 -9.80
N LEU A 312 -12.58 -14.65 -9.69
CA LEU A 312 -13.80 -15.04 -10.42
C LEU A 312 -13.58 -15.00 -11.94
N GLY A 313 -12.97 -13.94 -12.46
CA GLY A 313 -12.68 -13.76 -13.88
C GLY A 313 -11.72 -14.82 -14.42
N ALA A 314 -10.78 -15.31 -13.59
CA ALA A 314 -9.96 -16.45 -13.94
C ALA A 314 -10.81 -17.72 -14.14
N PHE A 315 -11.78 -18.00 -13.27
CA PHE A 315 -12.67 -19.15 -13.46
C PHE A 315 -13.65 -18.98 -14.63
N GLU A 316 -14.18 -17.77 -14.85
CA GLU A 316 -14.99 -17.45 -16.03
C GLU A 316 -14.20 -17.68 -17.34
N LYS A 317 -12.90 -17.35 -17.33
CA LYS A 317 -11.97 -17.58 -18.46
C LYS A 317 -11.63 -19.05 -18.69
N PHE A 318 -11.66 -19.86 -17.63
CA PHE A 318 -11.39 -21.30 -17.67
C PHE A 318 -12.62 -22.09 -17.20
N PRO A 319 -13.73 -22.04 -17.95
CA PRO A 319 -15.02 -22.52 -17.47
C PRO A 319 -15.06 -24.03 -17.26
N GLY A 320 -15.94 -24.46 -16.35
CA GLY A 320 -16.22 -25.88 -16.08
C GLY A 320 -15.18 -26.58 -15.21
N VAL A 321 -14.23 -25.83 -14.65
CA VAL A 321 -13.21 -26.32 -13.72
C VAL A 321 -13.76 -26.30 -12.29
N ARG A 322 -13.44 -27.34 -11.52
CA ARG A 322 -13.86 -27.48 -10.11
C ARG A 322 -12.67 -27.97 -9.30
N PRO A 323 -11.78 -27.06 -8.86
CA PRO A 323 -10.65 -27.44 -8.03
C PRO A 323 -11.15 -27.93 -6.68
N ASP A 324 -10.34 -28.75 -6.01
CA ASP A 324 -10.53 -29.00 -4.58
C ASP A 324 -10.44 -27.67 -3.81
N PRO A 325 -11.35 -27.38 -2.86
CA PRO A 325 -11.33 -26.12 -2.13
C PRO A 325 -10.04 -25.82 -1.37
N GLU A 326 -9.37 -26.81 -0.79
CA GLU A 326 -8.11 -26.58 -0.07
C GLU A 326 -7.00 -26.19 -1.07
N ALA A 327 -6.92 -26.91 -2.19
CA ALA A 327 -5.97 -26.60 -3.27
C ALA A 327 -6.20 -25.20 -3.87
N LEU A 328 -7.46 -24.76 -3.95
CA LEU A 328 -7.79 -23.38 -4.36
C LEU A 328 -7.24 -22.39 -3.35
N ILE A 329 -7.55 -22.54 -2.05
CA ILE A 329 -7.12 -21.60 -1.01
C ILE A 329 -5.59 -21.50 -0.96
N GLU A 330 -4.86 -22.61 -1.10
CA GLU A 330 -3.38 -22.61 -1.15
C GLU A 330 -2.80 -21.83 -2.34
N CYS A 331 -3.57 -21.68 -3.42
CA CYS A 331 -3.16 -20.95 -4.61
C CYS A 331 -3.48 -19.45 -4.54
N LEU A 332 -4.21 -18.98 -3.53
CA LEU A 332 -4.61 -17.58 -3.38
C LEU A 332 -3.67 -16.81 -2.44
N ASP A 333 -3.50 -15.52 -2.73
CA ASP A 333 -2.76 -14.62 -1.83
C ASP A 333 -3.59 -14.33 -0.57
N ALA A 334 -2.94 -14.14 0.57
CA ALA A 334 -3.61 -13.71 1.80
C ALA A 334 -4.22 -12.31 1.66
N LEU A 335 -5.41 -12.09 2.21
CA LEU A 335 -6.05 -10.78 2.23
C LEU A 335 -5.26 -9.81 3.11
N GLN A 336 -4.83 -8.70 2.49
CA GLN A 336 -3.97 -7.72 3.11
C GLN A 336 -4.80 -6.58 3.74
N PRO A 337 -4.48 -6.11 4.97
CA PRO A 337 -5.07 -4.88 5.48
C PRO A 337 -4.65 -3.67 4.64
N ARG A 338 -5.49 -2.63 4.66
CA ARG A 338 -5.28 -1.38 3.92
C ARG A 338 -5.02 -0.24 4.88
N LEU A 339 -3.93 0.51 4.67
CA LEU A 339 -3.69 1.77 5.38
C LEU A 339 -4.45 2.93 4.75
N TYR A 340 -4.98 3.78 5.61
CA TYR A 340 -5.55 5.07 5.31
C TYR A 340 -4.87 6.13 6.17
N SER A 341 -4.53 7.29 5.60
CA SER A 341 -4.06 8.43 6.40
C SER A 341 -5.16 8.87 7.37
N ILE A 342 -4.77 9.11 8.62
CA ILE A 342 -5.70 9.58 9.66
C ILE A 342 -6.08 11.03 9.37
N SER A 343 -7.38 11.33 9.40
CA SER A 343 -7.96 12.66 9.12
C SER A 343 -8.55 13.36 10.34
N SER A 344 -8.18 12.92 11.55
CA SER A 344 -8.55 13.54 12.83
C SER A 344 -7.33 13.87 13.68
N SER A 345 -7.50 14.70 14.71
CA SER A 345 -6.47 14.99 15.72
C SER A 345 -6.92 14.48 17.09
N PRO A 346 -6.08 13.73 17.82
CA PRO A 346 -6.44 13.20 19.14
C PRO A 346 -6.60 14.33 20.16
N LYS A 347 -6.04 15.52 19.88
CA LYS A 347 -6.22 16.73 20.69
C LYS A 347 -7.64 17.31 20.61
N VAL A 348 -8.36 17.02 19.53
CA VAL A 348 -9.73 17.51 19.28
C VAL A 348 -10.76 16.43 19.59
N THR A 349 -10.48 15.18 19.19
CA THR A 349 -11.35 14.02 19.41
C THR A 349 -10.59 12.90 20.10
N PRO A 350 -10.30 13.01 21.42
CA PRO A 350 -9.63 11.95 22.17
C PRO A 350 -10.40 10.63 22.06
N GLY A 351 -9.68 9.51 21.98
CA GLY A 351 -10.29 8.17 21.89
C GLY A 351 -10.98 7.87 20.55
N ARG A 352 -10.93 8.76 19.56
CA ARG A 352 -11.53 8.52 18.24
C ARG A 352 -10.55 8.74 17.11
N VAL A 353 -10.68 7.95 16.05
CA VAL A 353 -9.95 8.13 14.81
C VAL A 353 -10.91 8.28 13.65
N SER A 354 -10.63 9.25 12.78
CA SER A 354 -11.39 9.47 11.55
C SER A 354 -10.52 9.23 10.33
N LEU A 355 -11.13 8.72 9.26
CA LEU A 355 -10.51 8.50 7.97
C LEU A 355 -11.32 9.17 6.87
N THR A 356 -10.63 9.56 5.80
CA THR A 356 -11.26 10.00 4.56
C THR A 356 -11.04 8.93 3.49
N VAL A 357 -12.11 8.23 3.12
CA VAL A 357 -12.05 7.04 2.26
C VAL A 357 -12.79 7.32 0.95
N ASP A 358 -12.10 7.26 -0.19
CA ASP A 358 -12.74 7.25 -1.49
C ASP A 358 -13.26 5.85 -1.83
N HIS A 359 -14.53 5.75 -2.21
CA HIS A 359 -15.13 4.48 -2.59
C HIS A 359 -14.75 4.10 -4.03
N VAL A 360 -13.69 3.30 -4.13
CA VAL A 360 -13.14 2.82 -5.40
C VAL A 360 -14.11 1.88 -6.12
N ARG A 361 -14.56 2.30 -7.30
CA ARG A 361 -15.42 1.55 -8.21
C ARG A 361 -14.98 1.80 -9.65
N TYR A 362 -14.91 0.76 -10.46
CA TYR A 362 -14.49 0.88 -11.86
C TYR A 362 -15.04 -0.29 -12.66
N ASN A 363 -15.25 -0.10 -13.96
CA ASN A 363 -15.70 -1.19 -14.83
C ASN A 363 -14.49 -1.90 -15.45
N ILE A 364 -14.56 -3.23 -15.50
CA ILE A 364 -13.74 -4.05 -16.38
C ILE A 364 -14.70 -4.81 -17.30
N GLY A 365 -14.71 -4.44 -18.57
CA GLY A 365 -15.76 -4.87 -19.50
C GLY A 365 -17.13 -4.49 -18.96
N GLU A 366 -18.04 -5.47 -18.89
CA GLU A 366 -19.41 -5.29 -18.38
C GLU A 366 -19.52 -5.39 -16.85
N ARG A 367 -18.43 -5.74 -16.14
CA ARG A 367 -18.47 -6.04 -14.71
C ARG A 367 -17.98 -4.86 -13.89
N LEU A 368 -18.84 -4.36 -13.00
CA LEU A 368 -18.45 -3.37 -11.99
C LEU A 368 -17.55 -4.02 -10.95
N ARG A 369 -16.39 -3.42 -10.73
CA ARG A 369 -15.40 -3.80 -9.71
C ARG A 369 -15.44 -2.84 -8.55
N HIS A 370 -15.15 -3.37 -7.38
CA HIS A 370 -15.10 -2.63 -6.13
C HIS A 370 -13.75 -2.84 -5.47
N GLY A 371 -13.13 -1.77 -4.98
CA GLY A 371 -11.96 -1.89 -4.10
C GLY A 371 -12.38 -2.49 -2.77
N VAL A 372 -11.70 -3.56 -2.32
CA VAL A 372 -12.12 -4.39 -1.18
C VAL A 372 -12.35 -3.58 0.10
N ALA A 373 -11.32 -2.86 0.60
CA ALA A 373 -11.43 -2.09 1.83
C ALA A 373 -12.32 -0.85 1.71
N SER A 374 -12.25 -0.16 0.57
CA SER A 374 -13.03 1.05 0.36
C SER A 374 -14.53 0.77 0.28
N SER A 375 -14.95 -0.31 -0.41
CA SER A 375 -16.36 -0.70 -0.50
C SER A 375 -16.85 -1.30 0.82
N PHE A 376 -15.99 -2.04 1.51
CA PHE A 376 -16.28 -2.55 2.85
C PHE A 376 -16.67 -1.41 3.81
N LEU A 377 -15.85 -0.37 3.91
CA LEU A 377 -16.11 0.79 4.77
C LEU A 377 -17.26 1.67 4.24
N ALA A 378 -17.33 1.86 2.93
CA ALA A 378 -18.34 2.73 2.31
C ALA A 378 -19.75 2.12 2.33
N GLU A 379 -19.89 0.79 2.26
CA GLU A 379 -21.20 0.14 2.09
C GLU A 379 -21.55 -0.94 3.15
N ARG A 380 -20.58 -1.67 3.70
CA ARG A 380 -20.87 -2.89 4.48
C ARG A 380 -20.61 -2.83 5.99
N ALA A 381 -19.65 -2.03 6.45
CA ALA A 381 -19.28 -1.93 7.87
C ALA A 381 -20.46 -1.42 8.75
N ARG A 382 -20.92 -2.21 9.72
CA ARG A 382 -22.06 -1.83 10.56
C ARG A 382 -21.60 -1.13 11.83
N GLU A 383 -22.33 -0.09 12.24
CA GLU A 383 -22.12 0.58 13.53
C GLU A 383 -22.12 -0.42 14.68
N GLY A 384 -21.17 -0.27 15.61
CA GLY A 384 -20.97 -1.17 16.73
C GLY A 384 -20.19 -2.45 16.40
N THR A 385 -19.85 -2.71 15.13
CA THR A 385 -19.05 -3.87 14.76
C THR A 385 -17.58 -3.63 15.10
N LYS A 386 -16.93 -4.66 15.63
CA LYS A 386 -15.50 -4.64 15.92
C LYS A 386 -14.69 -5.09 14.71
N PHE A 387 -13.58 -4.41 14.47
CA PHE A 387 -12.64 -4.73 13.40
C PHE A 387 -11.23 -4.81 13.93
N ARG A 388 -10.42 -5.67 13.33
CA ARG A 388 -8.97 -5.65 13.55
C ARG A 388 -8.41 -4.39 12.90
N ALA A 389 -7.57 -3.67 13.63
CA ALA A 389 -6.88 -2.49 13.13
C ALA A 389 -5.52 -2.29 13.83
N TYR A 390 -4.69 -1.42 13.24
CA TYR A 390 -3.42 -0.99 13.83
C TYR A 390 -3.08 0.43 13.37
N VAL A 391 -2.23 1.11 14.14
CA VAL A 391 -1.64 2.40 13.80
C VAL A 391 -0.25 2.17 13.21
N GLN A 392 -0.03 2.67 12.01
CA GLN A 392 1.28 2.77 11.39
C GLN A 392 1.81 4.19 11.62
N LYS A 393 2.92 4.30 12.36
CA LYS A 393 3.58 5.58 12.61
C LYS A 393 4.16 6.16 11.32
N ALA A 394 3.97 7.46 11.12
CA ALA A 394 4.63 8.16 10.05
C ALA A 394 6.14 8.25 10.31
N HIS A 395 6.94 8.09 9.26
CA HIS A 395 8.40 8.21 9.35
C HIS A 395 8.87 9.66 9.13
N ASP A 396 8.22 10.42 8.24
CA ASP A 396 8.65 11.79 7.84
C ASP A 396 7.49 12.81 7.78
N PHE A 397 6.48 12.68 8.64
CA PHE A 397 5.38 13.64 8.71
C PHE A 397 5.52 14.51 9.96
N ALA A 398 6.21 15.65 9.82
CA ALA A 398 6.47 16.62 10.91
C ALA A 398 5.60 17.87 10.79
#